data_AF-A0AAD9Q057-F1
#
_entry.id   AF-A0AAD9Q057-F1
#
_cell.length_a   1.000
_cell.length_b   1.000
_cell.length_c   1.000
_cell.angle_alpha   90.00
_cell.angle_beta   90.00
_cell.angle_gamma   90.00
#
_symmetry.space_group_name_H-M   'P 1'
#
loop_
_entity.id
_entity.type
_entity.pdbx_description
1 polymer ?
#
loop_
_entity_poly.entity_id
_entity_poly.type
_entity_poly.pdbx_seq_one_letter_code
_entity_poly.pdbx_strand_id
1 'polypeptide(L)'
;MRLSDAIVTFQLDCGATVKILPVDIYQRIFHDHQMKRLQHTQTTVVIFDKSELEPLGYVKVETLNPKNERMNSASSRDTPSPQKAIHHF
;
A
#
# COMPACT_ATOMS: atom_id res chain seq x y z
N MET A 1 7.12 -5.23 -8.83
CA MET A 1 6.50 -6.18 -7.86
C MET A 1 5.21 -6.70 -8.47
N ARG A 2 4.89 -7.98 -8.29
CA ARG A 2 3.59 -8.51 -8.69
C ARG A 2 2.59 -8.31 -7.55
N LEU A 3 1.54 -7.55 -7.83
CA LEU A 3 0.40 -7.32 -6.96
C LEU A 3 -0.81 -7.95 -7.60
N SER A 4 -1.28 -9.07 -7.05
CA SER A 4 -2.32 -9.89 -7.70
C SER A 4 -1.93 -10.25 -9.14
N ASP A 5 -2.69 -9.80 -10.14
CA ASP A 5 -2.45 -9.98 -11.57
C ASP A 5 -1.67 -8.83 -12.22
N ALA A 6 -1.38 -7.74 -11.50
CA ALA A 6 -0.66 -6.58 -12.03
C ALA A 6 0.83 -6.59 -11.71
N ILE A 7 1.65 -6.17 -12.69
CA ILE A 7 3.05 -5.80 -12.47
C ILE A 7 3.09 -4.28 -12.23
N VAL A 8 3.60 -3.89 -11.07
CA VAL A 8 3.79 -2.47 -10.72
C VAL A 8 5.26 -2.15 -10.49
N THR A 9 5.68 -0.98 -10.96
CA THR A 9 6.90 -0.34 -10.48
C THR A 9 6.66 0.14 -9.05
N PHE A 10 7.65 -0.04 -8.19
CA PHE A 10 7.55 0.37 -6.80
C PHE A 10 8.94 0.79 -6.32
N GLN A 11 8.99 1.77 -5.43
CA GLN A 11 10.21 2.14 -4.75
C GLN A 11 10.36 1.31 -3.48
N LEU A 12 11.50 0.65 -3.33
CA LEU A 12 11.84 -0.03 -2.09
C LEU A 12 12.44 1.00 -1.12
N ASP A 13 11.59 1.56 -0.28
CA ASP A 13 12.03 2.42 0.83
C ASP A 13 12.13 1.60 2.13
N CYS A 14 13.34 1.43 2.66
CA CYS A 14 13.61 0.76 3.93
C CYS A 14 13.61 1.71 5.14
N GLY A 15 13.61 3.03 4.91
CA GLY A 15 13.49 4.04 5.96
C GLY A 15 12.05 4.35 6.33
N ALA A 16 11.10 4.00 5.46
CA ALA A 16 9.68 4.22 5.71
C ALA A 16 9.02 3.10 6.54
N THR A 17 8.22 3.49 7.53
CA THR A 17 7.39 2.57 8.33
C THR A 17 6.15 2.08 7.56
N VAL A 18 5.71 2.89 6.59
CA VAL A 18 4.63 2.59 5.64
C VAL A 18 5.12 2.65 4.19
N LYS A 19 4.49 1.86 3.34
CA LYS A 19 4.50 1.96 1.88
C LYS A 19 3.29 2.77 1.47
N ILE A 20 3.41 3.50 0.38
CA ILE A 20 2.30 4.25 -0.18
C ILE A 20 1.88 3.56 -1.49
N LEU A 21 0.59 3.36 -1.67
CA LEU A 21 -0.02 2.84 -2.89
C LEU A 21 -0.86 3.96 -3.52
N PRO A 22 -0.46 4.46 -4.70
CA PRO A 22 -1.23 5.49 -5.41
C PRO A 22 -2.65 5.06 -5.76
N VAL A 23 -3.60 6.01 -5.77
CA VAL A 23 -5.02 5.76 -6.05
C VAL A 23 -5.26 5.13 -7.42
N ASP A 24 -4.58 5.62 -8.46
CA ASP A 24 -4.69 5.11 -9.82
C ASP A 24 -4.25 3.63 -9.90
N ILE A 25 -3.15 3.27 -9.22
CA ILE A 25 -2.69 1.90 -9.12
C ILE A 25 -3.67 1.05 -8.32
N TYR A 26 -4.18 1.55 -7.19
CA TYR A 26 -5.19 0.85 -6.40
C TYR A 26 -6.44 0.54 -7.23
N GLN A 27 -7.03 1.54 -7.87
CA GLN A 27 -8.24 1.39 -8.67
C GLN A 27 -8.03 0.40 -9.80
N ARG A 28 -6.84 0.42 -10.43
CA ARG A 28 -6.47 -0.53 -11.48
C ARG A 28 -6.36 -1.97 -10.97
N ILE A 29 -5.73 -2.20 -9.81
CA ILE A 29 -5.50 -3.55 -9.26
C ILE A 29 -6.79 -4.15 -8.70
N PHE A 30 -7.58 -3.34 -7.98
CA PHE A 30 -8.73 -3.84 -7.23
C PHE A 30 -10.05 -3.68 -7.98
N HIS A 31 -10.03 -3.03 -9.16
CA HIS A 31 -11.20 -2.65 -9.94
C HIS A 31 -12.27 -1.92 -9.09
N ASP A 32 -11.81 -1.15 -8.11
CA ASP A 32 -12.65 -0.47 -7.12
C ASP A 32 -12.55 1.06 -7.28
N HIS A 33 -13.22 1.58 -8.31
CA HIS A 33 -13.25 3.01 -8.62
C HIS A 33 -13.88 3.85 -7.49
N GLN A 34 -14.81 3.25 -6.72
CA GLN A 34 -15.49 3.92 -5.61
C GLN A 34 -14.75 3.77 -4.28
N MET A 35 -13.61 3.06 -4.26
CA MET A 35 -12.76 2.86 -3.08
C MET A 35 -13.49 2.26 -1.87
N LYS A 36 -14.55 1.47 -2.11
CA LYS A 36 -15.40 0.86 -1.07
C LYS A 36 -14.68 -0.19 -0.24
N ARG A 37 -13.59 -0.77 -0.76
CA ARG A 37 -12.77 -1.77 -0.05
C ARG A 37 -11.75 -1.15 0.87
N LEU A 38 -11.52 0.17 0.81
CA LEU A 38 -10.63 0.86 1.74
C LEU A 38 -11.22 0.78 3.15
N GLN A 39 -10.38 0.36 4.08
CA GLN A 39 -10.71 0.44 5.50
C GLN A 39 -10.30 1.82 6.01
N HIS A 40 -11.20 2.44 6.78
CA HIS A 40 -10.94 3.74 7.38
C HIS A 40 -9.80 3.67 8.39
N THR A 41 -8.99 4.73 8.45
CA THR A 41 -7.93 4.89 9.43
C THR A 41 -7.84 6.34 9.89
N GLN A 42 -7.41 6.53 11.14
CA GLN A 42 -7.10 7.84 11.72
C GLN A 42 -5.57 8.08 11.80
N THR A 43 -4.81 7.30 11.03
CA THR A 43 -3.35 7.36 11.02
C THR A 43 -2.89 8.41 10.04
N THR A 44 -2.24 9.45 10.54
CA THR A 44 -1.50 10.42 9.74
C THR A 44 -0.14 9.86 9.35
N VAL A 45 0.24 10.00 8.08
CA VAL A 45 1.58 9.66 7.60
C VAL A 45 2.44 10.92 7.65
N VAL A 46 3.50 10.88 8.44
CA VAL A 46 4.50 11.97 8.51
C VAL A 46 5.65 11.64 7.56
N ILE A 47 5.94 12.55 6.64
CA ILE A 47 7.03 12.43 5.66
C ILE A 47 8.31 13.06 6.24
N PHE A 48 9.47 12.74 5.65
CA PHE A 48 10.79 13.19 6.12
C PHE A 48 10.91 14.71 6.28
N ASP A 49 10.23 15.49 5.43
CA ASP A 49 10.19 16.95 5.50
C ASP A 49 9.24 17.49 6.58
N LYS A 50 8.68 16.60 7.40
CA LYS A 50 7.67 16.87 8.44
C LYS A 50 6.31 17.29 7.89
N SER A 51 6.07 17.16 6.58
CA SER A 51 4.73 17.25 6.05
C SER A 51 3.87 16.09 6.51
N GLU A 52 2.59 16.36 6.70
CA GLU A 52 1.58 15.38 7.11
C GLU A 52 0.69 15.04 5.92
N LEU A 53 0.41 13.75 5.77
CA LEU A 53 -0.44 13.20 4.73
C LEU A 53 -1.54 12.36 5.38
N GLU A 54 -2.79 12.70 5.06
CA GLU A 54 -3.96 11.94 5.48
C GLU A 54 -4.30 10.89 4.42
N PRO A 55 -4.09 9.59 4.69
CA PRO A 55 -4.41 8.57 3.72
C PRO A 55 -5.93 8.44 3.55
N LEU A 56 -6.37 8.10 2.34
CA LEU A 56 -7.78 7.80 2.07
C LEU A 56 -8.28 6.57 2.83
N GLY A 57 -7.35 5.73 3.25
CA GLY A 57 -7.59 4.52 4.01
C GLY A 57 -6.43 3.57 3.86
N TYR A 58 -6.68 2.31 4.20
CA TYR A 58 -5.74 1.24 3.97
C TYR A 58 -6.40 0.00 3.38
N VAL A 59 -5.55 -0.84 2.81
CA VAL A 59 -5.97 -2.13 2.25
C VAL A 59 -4.89 -3.16 2.51
N LYS A 60 -5.32 -4.40 2.72
CA LYS A 60 -4.42 -5.55 2.74
C LYS A 60 -4.12 -5.96 1.30
N VAL A 61 -2.84 -6.13 0.98
CA VAL A 61 -2.40 -6.51 -0.37
C VAL A 61 -1.58 -7.78 -0.31
N GLU A 62 -1.86 -8.70 -1.21
CA GLU A 62 -1.09 -9.91 -1.40
C GLU A 62 0.00 -9.70 -2.45
N THR A 63 1.20 -10.18 -2.15
CA THR A 63 2.36 -10.10 -3.02
C THR A 63 2.87 -11.51 -3.30
N LEU A 64 3.21 -11.78 -4.56
CA LEU A 64 3.87 -13.03 -4.92
C LEU A 64 5.38 -12.85 -4.77
N ASN A 65 6.03 -13.69 -3.96
CA ASN A 65 7.49 -13.72 -3.92
C ASN A 65 8.01 -14.48 -5.15
N PRO A 66 8.71 -13.82 -6.08
CA PRO A 66 9.18 -14.46 -7.30
C PRO A 66 10.26 -15.54 -7.04
N LYS A 67 10.91 -15.55 -5.86
CA LYS A 67 11.95 -16.53 -5.56
C LYS A 67 11.39 -17.92 -5.23
N ASN A 68 10.17 -18.01 -4.71
CA ASN A 68 9.61 -19.27 -4.23
C ASN A 68 8.11 -19.44 -4.54
N GLU A 69 7.55 -18.53 -5.32
CA GLU A 69 6.14 -18.49 -5.75
C GLU A 69 5.13 -18.55 -4.61
N ARG A 70 5.54 -18.17 -3.39
CA ARG A 70 4.63 -18.09 -2.24
C ARG A 70 3.97 -16.73 -2.16
N MET A 71 2.69 -16.76 -1.81
CA MET A 71 1.90 -15.56 -1.58
C MET A 71 2.11 -15.06 -0.15
N ASN A 72 2.53 -13.81 -0.02
CA ASN A 72 2.72 -13.13 1.25
C ASN A 72 1.67 -12.04 1.39
N SER A 73 1.04 -11.97 2.56
CA SER A 73 0.01 -10.98 2.83
C SER A 73 0.62 -9.81 3.60
N ALA A 74 0.47 -8.58 3.09
CA ALA A 74 0.93 -7.36 3.77
C ALA A 74 -0.27 -6.47 4.11
N SER A 75 -0.41 -6.14 5.40
CA SER A 75 -1.41 -5.21 5.94
C SER A 75 -0.73 -3.90 6.36
N SER A 76 -1.46 -2.80 6.36
CA SER A 76 -0.97 -1.52 6.89
C SER A 76 -0.91 -1.44 8.41
N ARG A 77 -1.49 -2.39 9.16
CA ARG A 77 -1.64 -2.31 10.62
C ARG A 77 -0.74 -3.23 11.45
N ASP A 78 -0.14 -4.27 10.87
CA ASP A 78 0.66 -5.24 11.63
C ASP A 78 2.16 -4.86 11.56
N THR A 79 2.79 -4.51 12.68
CA THR A 79 4.23 -4.19 12.82
C THR A 79 5.11 -5.47 12.79
N PRO A 80 6.43 -5.45 12.44
CA PRO A 80 7.25 -4.44 11.79
C PRO A 80 7.55 -4.81 10.32
N SER A 81 7.26 -3.90 9.39
CA SER A 81 7.48 -3.97 7.93
C SER A 81 6.52 -4.85 7.08
N PRO A 82 6.14 -4.44 5.85
CA PRO A 82 5.93 -3.09 5.32
C PRO A 82 4.43 -2.78 5.20
N GLN A 83 3.96 -1.74 5.89
CA GLN A 83 2.58 -1.29 5.88
C GLN A 83 2.22 -0.71 4.48
N LYS A 84 0.96 -0.67 4.02
CA LYS A 84 0.57 -0.02 2.74
C LYS A 84 -0.59 0.97 2.96
N ALA A 85 -0.30 2.26 2.96
CA ALA A 85 -1.27 3.37 3.00
C ALA A 85 -1.62 3.82 1.56
N ILE A 86 -2.84 4.31 1.32
CA ILE A 86 -3.24 4.81 -0.02
C ILE A 86 -3.38 6.32 0.01
N HIS A 87 -2.77 7.00 -0.96
CA HIS A 87 -2.79 8.46 -1.07
C HIS A 87 -3.03 8.91 -2.52
N HIS A 88 -3.71 10.05 -2.67
CA HIS A 88 -3.91 10.74 -3.94
C HIS A 88 -2.79 11.76 -4.15
N PHE A 89 -2.08 11.73 -5.28
CA PHE A 89 -1.11 12.78 -5.65
C PHE A 89 -1.78 13.89 -6.45
#